data_AF-A0A3C2E9W6-F1
#
_entry.id   AF-A0A3C2E9W6-F1
#
_cell.length_a   1.000
_cell.length_b   1.000
_cell.length_c   1.000
_cell.angle_alpha   90.00
_cell.angle_beta   90.00
_cell.angle_gamma   90.00
#
_symmetry.space_group_name_H-M   'P 1'
#
loop_
_entity.id
_entity.type
_entity.pdbx_description
1 polymer ?
#
loop_
_entity_poly.entity_id
_entity_poly.type
_entity_poly.pdbx_seq_one_letter_code
_entity_poly.pdbx_strand_id
1 'polypeptide(L)'
;REKRNQSSAFADVMLQHLAQAGPLLQNPHREANLFVLLDARVPAVLLEMGFMTNATDLANMRSDSARARQMTSVLNAIDAYFARSDVPDAPVRQASLTTRAR
;
A
#
# COMPACT_ATOMS: atom_id res chain seq x y z
N ARG A 1 -1.32 21.13 -1.26
CA ARG A 1 0.03 20.85 -0.72
C ARG A 1 -0.05 19.80 0.40
N GLU A 2 -0.96 19.94 1.36
CA GLU A 2 -1.15 18.98 2.48
C GLU A 2 -1.32 17.49 2.10
N LYS A 3 -2.10 17.17 1.05
CA LYS A 3 -2.40 15.77 0.68
C LYS A 3 -1.22 15.03 0.06
N ARG A 4 -0.47 15.72 -0.81
CA ARG A 4 0.78 15.17 -1.37
C ARG A 4 1.78 14.90 -0.25
N ASN A 5 1.76 15.72 0.80
CA ASN A 5 2.53 15.48 2.01
C ASN A 5 2.07 14.19 2.73
N GLN A 6 0.76 14.01 2.94
CA GLN A 6 0.23 12.83 3.64
C GLN A 6 0.33 11.52 2.85
N SER A 7 0.16 11.53 1.52
CA SER A 7 0.41 10.35 0.68
C SER A 7 1.89 9.99 0.61
N SER A 8 2.79 10.99 0.53
CA SER A 8 4.24 10.76 0.60
C SER A 8 4.62 10.17 1.95
N ALA A 9 4.12 10.74 3.04
CA ALA A 9 4.39 10.24 4.38
C ALA A 9 3.82 8.83 4.61
N PHE A 10 2.69 8.49 3.96
CA PHE A 10 2.17 7.12 3.96
C PHE A 10 3.06 6.16 3.16
N ALA A 11 3.51 6.59 1.98
CA ALA A 11 4.42 5.81 1.16
C ALA A 11 5.74 5.52 1.88
N ASP A 12 6.31 6.50 2.59
CA ASP A 12 7.53 6.32 3.37
C ASP A 12 7.37 5.26 4.48
N VAL A 13 6.27 5.32 5.23
CA VAL A 13 5.95 4.30 6.25
C VAL A 13 5.79 2.91 5.62
N MET A 14 5.10 2.83 4.49
CA MET A 14 4.89 1.59 3.73
C MET A 14 6.21 0.96 3.30
N LEU A 15 7.14 1.77 2.76
CA LEU A 15 8.45 1.28 2.32
C LEU A 15 9.29 0.71 3.45
N GLN A 16 9.28 1.35 4.62
CA GLN A 16 10.03 0.88 5.79
C GLN A 16 9.59 -0.52 6.24
N HIS A 17 8.30 -0.85 6.10
CA HIS A 17 7.75 -2.14 6.51
C HIS A 17 7.90 -3.21 5.43
N LEU A 18 7.73 -2.83 4.15
CA LEU A 18 7.92 -3.75 3.03
C LEU A 18 9.37 -4.20 2.89
N ALA A 19 10.34 -3.32 3.15
CA ALA A 19 11.76 -3.66 3.16
C ALA A 19 12.12 -4.79 4.14
N GLN A 20 11.32 -4.96 5.21
CA GLN A 20 11.50 -6.02 6.20
C GLN A 20 10.86 -7.35 5.77
N ALA A 21 9.89 -7.32 4.86
CA ALA A 21 9.20 -8.52 4.35
C ALA A 21 9.95 -9.20 3.19
N GLY A 22 10.87 -8.50 2.53
CA GLY A 22 11.62 -9.05 1.40
C GLY A 22 12.20 -7.98 0.48
N PRO A 23 12.79 -8.40 -0.66
CA PRO A 23 13.37 -7.47 -1.63
C PRO A 23 12.29 -6.55 -2.24
N LEU A 24 12.60 -5.26 -2.31
CA LEU A 24 11.78 -4.25 -2.97
C LEU A 24 12.08 -4.18 -4.48
N LEU A 25 11.13 -3.69 -5.27
CA LEU A 25 11.38 -3.30 -6.65
C LEU A 25 12.45 -2.20 -6.74
N GLN A 26 13.15 -2.14 -7.87
CA GLN A 26 14.01 -1.00 -8.18
C GLN A 26 13.17 0.28 -8.31
N ASN A 27 13.60 1.35 -7.62
CA ASN A 27 12.85 2.60 -7.43
C ASN A 27 11.48 2.37 -6.76
N PRO A 28 11.45 2.10 -5.44
CA PRO A 28 10.23 1.70 -4.75
C PRO A 28 9.32 2.89 -4.38
N HIS A 29 9.86 4.11 -4.34
CA HIS A 29 9.08 5.35 -4.23
C HIS A 29 8.95 6.00 -5.59
N ARG A 30 7.74 5.99 -6.17
CA ARG A 30 7.44 6.63 -7.47
C ARG A 30 6.22 7.52 -7.33
N GLU A 31 6.36 8.75 -7.79
CA GLU A 31 5.21 9.64 -7.99
C GLU A 31 4.74 9.52 -9.44
N ALA A 32 3.46 9.18 -9.65
CA ALA A 32 2.87 9.08 -10.98
C ALA A 32 1.44 9.66 -10.98
N ASN A 33 1.02 10.23 -12.10
CA ASN A 33 -0.34 10.77 -12.29
C ASN A 33 -1.34 9.66 -12.60
N LEU A 34 -1.49 8.72 -11.66
CA LEU A 34 -2.44 7.61 -11.80
C LEU A 34 -3.81 8.03 -11.27
N PHE A 35 -4.86 7.75 -12.06
CA PHE A 35 -6.24 8.09 -11.72
C PHE A 35 -6.70 7.49 -10.39
N VAL A 36 -6.15 6.34 -10.00
CA VAL A 36 -6.47 5.67 -8.73
C VAL A 36 -5.93 6.40 -7.49
N LEU A 37 -5.02 7.35 -7.66
CA LEU A 37 -4.43 8.14 -6.58
C LEU A 37 -5.05 9.55 -6.45
N LEU A 38 -6.14 9.81 -7.19
CA LEU A 38 -6.61 11.17 -7.47
C LEU A 38 -7.71 11.68 -6.54
N ASP A 39 -8.33 10.85 -5.68
CA ASP A 39 -9.36 11.35 -4.75
C ASP A 39 -8.70 12.18 -3.64
N ALA A 40 -8.92 13.48 -3.74
CA ALA A 40 -8.29 14.49 -2.91
C ALA A 40 -8.88 14.53 -1.49
N ARG A 41 -9.26 13.42 -0.85
CA ARG A 41 -9.78 13.46 0.54
C ARG A 41 -9.11 12.46 1.48
N VAL A 42 -8.37 11.49 0.96
CA VAL A 42 -7.64 10.50 1.76
C VAL A 42 -6.22 10.28 1.21
N PRO A 43 -5.24 9.93 2.05
CA PRO A 43 -3.93 9.47 1.58
C PRO A 43 -4.09 8.20 0.73
N ALA A 44 -3.34 8.09 -0.37
CA ALA A 44 -3.42 6.96 -1.28
C ALA A 44 -2.04 6.61 -1.85
N VAL A 45 -1.76 5.30 -1.92
CA VAL A 45 -0.56 4.71 -2.53
C VAL A 45 -0.95 3.54 -3.42
N LEU A 46 -0.17 3.29 -4.47
CA LEU A 46 -0.28 2.08 -5.28
C LEU A 46 0.93 1.20 -4.97
N LEU A 47 0.67 -0.06 -4.59
CA LEU A 47 1.71 -1.03 -4.30
C LEU A 47 1.91 -1.97 -5.48
N GLU A 48 3.12 -1.98 -6.02
CA GLU A 48 3.58 -2.98 -6.98
C GLU A 48 4.27 -4.13 -6.22
N MET A 49 3.74 -5.35 -6.32
CA MET A 49 4.26 -6.52 -5.58
C MET A 49 5.35 -7.29 -6.35
N GLY A 50 5.59 -6.96 -7.61
CA GLY A 50 6.56 -7.60 -8.52
C GLY A 50 6.10 -7.57 -9.97
N PHE A 51 6.83 -8.25 -10.86
CA PHE A 51 6.51 -8.36 -12.28
C PHE A 51 6.08 -9.78 -12.69
N MET A 52 4.91 -9.92 -13.34
CA MET A 52 4.46 -11.23 -13.85
C MET A 52 5.40 -11.83 -14.92
N THR A 53 6.20 -10.99 -15.58
CA THR A 53 7.22 -11.41 -16.56
C THR A 53 8.51 -11.92 -15.93
N ASN A 54 8.73 -11.65 -14.64
CA ASN A 54 9.85 -12.19 -13.88
C ASN A 54 9.43 -13.50 -13.21
N ALA A 55 10.14 -14.60 -13.51
CA ALA A 55 9.77 -15.93 -13.02
C ALA A 55 9.79 -16.03 -11.49
N THR A 56 10.74 -15.36 -10.82
CA THR A 56 10.86 -15.34 -9.36
C THR A 56 9.70 -14.57 -8.73
N ASP A 57 9.38 -13.38 -9.25
CA ASP A 57 8.26 -12.58 -8.76
C ASP A 57 6.92 -13.31 -8.98
N LEU A 58 6.72 -13.93 -10.14
CA LEU A 58 5.52 -14.71 -10.42
C LEU A 58 5.37 -15.90 -9.46
N ALA A 59 6.47 -16.59 -9.14
CA ALA A 59 6.46 -17.68 -8.15
C ALA A 59 6.11 -17.15 -6.75
N ASN A 60 6.66 -16.00 -6.35
CA ASN A 60 6.34 -15.36 -5.09
C ASN A 60 4.86 -14.92 -5.03
N MET A 61 4.33 -14.32 -6.09
CA MET A 61 2.91 -13.96 -6.17
C MET A 61 1.99 -15.19 -6.07
N ARG A 62 2.41 -16.35 -6.60
CA ARG A 62 1.65 -17.60 -6.51
C ARG A 62 1.77 -18.31 -5.16
N SER A 63 2.81 -18.01 -4.37
CA SER A 63 3.04 -18.63 -3.06
C SER A 63 2.20 -17.98 -1.96
N ASP A 64 1.33 -18.77 -1.33
CA ASP A 64 0.50 -18.35 -0.20
C ASP A 64 1.35 -17.77 0.94
N SER A 65 2.47 -18.42 1.25
CA SER A 65 3.38 -17.98 2.31
C SER A 65 4.06 -16.64 1.99
N ALA A 66 4.42 -16.39 0.74
CA ALA A 66 5.04 -15.14 0.34
C ALA A 66 4.01 -13.99 0.32
N ARG A 67 2.81 -14.24 -0.21
CA ARG A 67 1.70 -13.28 -0.14
C ARG A 67 1.35 -12.92 1.30
N ALA A 68 1.27 -13.92 2.19
CA ALA A 68 0.96 -13.69 3.61
C ALA A 68 2.00 -12.78 4.28
N ARG A 69 3.30 -13.03 4.05
CA ARG A 69 4.37 -12.16 4.57
C ARG A 69 4.27 -10.73 4.05
N GLN A 70 4.09 -10.55 2.73
CA GLN A 70 3.96 -9.23 2.12
C GLN A 70 2.74 -8.47 2.67
N MET A 71 1.57 -9.13 2.74
CA MET A 71 0.35 -8.51 3.24
C MET A 71 0.40 -8.22 4.75
N THR A 72 1.16 -9.00 5.52
CA THR A 72 1.42 -8.69 6.94
C THR A 72 2.21 -7.39 7.08
N SER A 73 3.23 -7.17 6.24
CA SER A 73 3.95 -5.89 6.24
C SER A 73 3.07 -4.71 5.80
N VAL A 74 2.16 -4.93 4.84
CA VAL A 74 1.19 -3.90 4.44
C VAL A 74 0.25 -3.53 5.59
N LEU A 75 -0.26 -4.53 6.32
CA LEU A 75 -1.09 -4.30 7.52
C LEU A 75 -0.33 -3.47 8.56
N ASN A 76 0.88 -3.90 8.91
CA ASN A 76 1.70 -3.20 9.91
C ASN A 76 2.00 -1.76 9.49
N ALA A 77 2.24 -1.50 8.20
CA ALA A 77 2.45 -0.15 7.69
C ALA A 77 1.20 0.74 7.80
N ILE A 78 0.02 0.18 7.52
CA ILE A 78 -1.26 0.89 7.68
C ILE A 78 -1.45 1.26 9.14
N ASP A 79 -1.28 0.31 10.06
CA ASP A 79 -1.41 0.55 11.50
C ASP A 79 -0.40 1.60 11.98
N ALA A 80 0.87 1.50 11.56
CA ALA A 80 1.92 2.46 11.90
C ALA A 80 1.63 3.87 11.37
N TYR A 81 1.04 3.99 10.18
CA TYR A 81 0.66 5.29 9.62
C TYR A 81 -0.43 5.96 10.45
N PHE A 82 -1.48 5.22 10.82
CA PHE A 82 -2.61 5.77 11.60
C PHE A 82 -2.29 5.94 13.09
N ALA A 83 -1.25 5.29 13.62
CA ALA A 83 -0.78 5.51 14.98
C ALA A 83 -0.07 6.86 15.19
N ARG A 84 0.23 7.61 14.12
CA ARG A 84 0.88 8.92 14.20
C ARG A 84 -0.10 10.01 14.66
N SER A 85 0.35 10.88 15.56
CA SER A 85 -0.45 11.96 16.15
C SER A 85 -0.87 13.07 15.18
N ASP A 86 -0.32 13.11 13.97
CA ASP A 86 -0.56 14.13 12.95
C ASP A 86 -1.55 13.67 11.86
N VAL A 87 -2.07 12.44 11.94
CA VAL A 87 -3.14 11.96 11.08
C VAL A 87 -4.47 12.26 11.77
N PRO A 88 -5.35 13.11 11.20
CA PRO A 88 -6.66 13.39 11.78
C PRO A 88 -7.46 12.10 11.92
N ASP A 89 -8.17 11.96 13.04
CA ASP A 89 -9.08 10.86 13.32
C ASP A 89 -10.29 10.96 12.37
N ALA A 90 -10.09 10.55 11.11
CA ALA A 90 -11.12 10.54 10.10
C ALA A 90 -11.92 9.24 10.28
N PRO A 91 -13.26 9.30 10.38
CA PRO A 91 -14.06 8.08 10.53
C PRO A 91 -13.80 7.18 9.33
N VAL A 92 -13.18 6.01 9.58
CA VAL A 92 -12.99 4.95 8.58
C VAL A 92 -14.38 4.55 8.09
N ARG A 93 -14.78 5.04 6.92
CA ARG A 93 -15.99 4.57 6.26
C ARG A 93 -15.71 3.14 5.80
N GLN A 94 -16.21 2.17 6.55
CA GLN A 94 -16.18 0.77 6.12
C GLN A 94 -16.88 0.68 4.76
N ALA A 95 -16.10 0.36 3.72
CA ALA A 95 -16.66 0.11 2.40
C ALA A 95 -17.50 -1.17 2.48
N SER A 96 -18.82 -1.01 2.57
CA SER A 96 -19.75 -2.13 2.49
C SER A 96 -19.72 -2.68 1.06
N LEU A 97 -18.95 -3.74 0.84
CA LEU A 97 -18.96 -4.51 -0.40
C LEU A 97 -20.33 -5.19 -0.52
N THR A 98 -21.30 -4.47 -1.09
CA THR A 98 -22.60 -5.04 -1.41
C THR A 98 -22.40 -5.92 -2.64
N THR A 99 -22.13 -7.20 -2.41
CA THR A 99 -22.17 -8.23 -3.45
C THR A 99 -23.58 -8.26 -4.03
N ARG A 100 -23.79 -7.62 -5.18
CA ARG A 100 -24.93 -7.93 -6.04
C ARG A 100 -24.56 -9.18 -6.83
N ALA A 101 -25.04 -10.32 -6.35
CA ALA A 101 -25.16 -11.51 -7.17
C ALA A 101 -26.09 -11.20 -8.36
N ARG A 102 -25.62 -11.51 -9.57
CA ARG A 102 -26.47 -11.79 -10.72
C ARG A 102 -26.31 -13.26 -11.05
#